data_AF-A0A1F6JK07-F1
#
_entry.id   AF-A0A1F6JK07-F1
#
_cell.length_a   1.000
_cell.length_b   1.000
_cell.length_c   1.000
_cell.angle_alpha   90.00
_cell.angle_beta   90.00
_cell.angle_gamma   90.00
#
_symmetry.space_group_name_H-M   'P 1'
#
loop_
_entity.id
_entity.type
_entity.pdbx_description
1 polymer ?
#
loop_
_entity_poly.entity_id
_entity_poly.type
_entity_poly.pdbx_seq_one_letter_code
_entity_poly.pdbx_strand_id
1 'polypeptide(L)'
;MIDTAELPQAKEIELRKNEVFTEEEITEYRRGCELVGLKLGEALDNTLEKGKRPTILIPSRGAIPIFLLAVDFLRKSGDHRLSGAQTDYYPAGIFEYLSDSIKDDVQGHIQPEIDVILYPFTADLSAPNEQETELDKKVRASCAAAFSDLVYGDKSSIDLQWNFFLMQKFREGQYGNFILSPAKIVESLKSIPKNEDREIILIDTVISGRAASDITGAFRDLGHKVTPILAVDSKSGVKLRKDYKSNIRNALNNEFVENFEDQLIEFPLISEDKGAALLGVSAVNFANFNDENLFHKSANGFPESYTPQSCVWMIPPRPNYIPSFHGFLERCKGGFDLGDNTQKIAWEKLSDDIREFITSRADGEEVREDMNGLLKVPAESANETASHIISLKLSPKDAAAWIREFSLKFLT
;
A
#
# COMPACT_ATOMS: atom_id res chain seq x y z
N MET A 1 1.25 -39.27 -31.51
CA MET A 1 0.62 -39.27 -30.18
C MET A 1 1.46 -38.35 -29.33
N ILE A 2 1.03 -37.09 -29.20
CA ILE A 2 1.65 -36.10 -28.32
C ILE A 2 0.81 -36.13 -27.06
N ASP A 3 1.44 -36.57 -25.97
CA ASP A 3 0.88 -36.61 -24.64
C ASP A 3 0.85 -35.16 -24.11
N THR A 4 -0.31 -34.53 -24.18
CA THR A 4 -0.54 -33.19 -23.61
C THR A 4 -0.69 -33.36 -22.10
N ALA A 5 0.42 -33.20 -21.39
CA ALA A 5 0.43 -32.95 -19.96
C ALA A 5 -0.22 -31.57 -19.69
N GLU A 6 -1.56 -31.54 -19.69
CA GLU A 6 -2.33 -30.40 -19.20
C GLU A 6 -2.13 -30.26 -17.69
N LEU A 7 -1.31 -29.26 -17.35
CA LEU A 7 -1.51 -28.29 -16.26
C LEU A 7 -1.84 -28.85 -14.86
N PRO A 8 -0.80 -29.14 -14.05
CA PRO A 8 -0.90 -29.14 -12.59
C PRO A 8 -1.41 -27.79 -12.03
N GLN A 9 -1.15 -26.69 -12.74
CA GLN A 9 -1.51 -25.32 -12.31
C GLN A 9 -3.03 -25.06 -12.28
N ALA A 10 -3.82 -25.65 -13.18
CA ALA A 10 -5.27 -25.42 -13.19
C ALA A 10 -5.96 -26.06 -11.99
N LYS A 11 -5.53 -27.26 -11.59
CA LYS A 11 -5.98 -27.94 -10.35
C LYS A 11 -5.47 -27.26 -9.08
N GLU A 12 -4.27 -26.69 -9.10
CA GLU A 12 -3.76 -25.89 -7.99
C GLU A 12 -4.56 -24.60 -7.79
N ILE A 13 -4.97 -23.95 -8.89
CA ILE A 13 -5.84 -22.76 -8.86
C ILE A 13 -7.25 -23.12 -8.36
N GLU A 14 -7.78 -24.30 -8.69
CA GLU A 14 -9.08 -24.78 -8.20
C GLU A 14 -9.05 -25.21 -6.73
N LEU A 15 -8.00 -25.90 -6.27
CA LEU A 15 -7.83 -26.29 -4.87
C LEU A 15 -7.61 -25.07 -3.96
N ARG A 16 -6.98 -24.00 -4.47
CA ARG A 16 -6.74 -22.74 -3.74
C ARG A 16 -7.99 -21.87 -3.58
N LYS A 17 -9.11 -22.15 -4.27
CA LYS A 17 -10.37 -21.38 -4.19
C LYS A 17 -11.23 -21.68 -2.94
N ASN A 18 -10.92 -22.74 -2.18
CA ASN A 18 -11.82 -23.26 -1.13
C ASN A 18 -11.39 -22.98 0.32
N GLU A 19 -10.23 -22.37 0.56
CA GLU A 19 -9.74 -22.10 1.93
C GLU A 19 -10.14 -20.68 2.37
N VAL A 20 -11.13 -20.60 3.27
CA VAL A 20 -11.41 -19.39 4.07
C VAL A 20 -10.44 -19.38 5.25
N PHE A 21 -10.03 -18.19 5.69
CA PHE A 21 -9.18 -18.04 6.86
C PHE A 21 -9.81 -18.68 8.10
N THR A 22 -9.02 -19.45 8.87
CA THR A 22 -9.54 -20.08 10.08
C THR A 22 -9.73 -19.05 11.20
N GLU A 23 -10.57 -19.35 12.18
CA GLU A 23 -10.74 -18.51 13.37
C GLU A 23 -9.43 -18.32 14.14
N GLU A 24 -8.61 -19.36 14.19
CA GLU A 24 -7.27 -19.32 14.76
C GLU A 24 -6.37 -18.32 14.02
N GLU A 25 -6.38 -18.34 12.69
CA GLU A 25 -5.60 -17.41 11.87
C GLU A 25 -6.04 -15.96 12.10
N ILE A 26 -7.35 -15.68 12.17
CA ILE A 26 -7.84 -14.32 12.46
C ILE A 26 -7.42 -13.87 13.86
N THR A 27 -7.46 -14.79 14.83
CA THR A 27 -7.03 -14.51 16.22
C THR A 27 -5.53 -14.19 16.28
N GLU A 28 -4.71 -14.95 15.57
CA GLU A 28 -3.27 -14.67 15.45
C GLU A 28 -3.00 -13.37 14.71
N TYR A 29 -3.70 -13.11 13.61
CA TYR A 29 -3.58 -11.85 12.85
C TYR A 29 -3.91 -10.64 13.74
N ARG A 30 -4.99 -10.72 14.51
CA ARG A 30 -5.36 -9.70 15.50
C ARG A 30 -4.24 -9.48 16.53
N ARG A 31 -3.74 -10.54 17.16
CA ARG A 31 -2.63 -10.44 18.14
C ARG A 31 -1.39 -9.82 17.50
N GLY A 32 -1.09 -10.17 16.26
CA GLY A 32 -0.04 -9.53 15.46
C GLY A 32 -0.26 -8.04 15.30
N CYS A 33 -1.47 -7.60 14.99
CA CYS A 33 -1.83 -6.18 14.89
C CYS A 33 -1.73 -5.46 16.25
N GLU A 34 -2.07 -6.12 17.37
CA GLU A 34 -1.88 -5.57 18.72
C GLU A 34 -0.39 -5.35 19.03
N LEU A 35 0.48 -6.31 18.67
CA LEU A 35 1.93 -6.15 18.77
C LEU A 35 2.47 -5.03 17.87
N VAL A 36 1.93 -4.87 16.65
CA VAL A 36 2.24 -3.74 15.77
C VAL A 36 1.87 -2.43 16.45
N GLY A 37 0.70 -2.37 17.10
CA GLY A 37 0.26 -1.22 17.88
C GLY A 37 1.23 -0.87 19.01
N LEU A 38 1.68 -1.85 19.80
CA LEU A 38 2.68 -1.63 20.85
C LEU A 38 3.98 -1.04 20.28
N LYS A 39 4.51 -1.63 19.19
CA LYS A 39 5.73 -1.14 18.54
C LYS A 39 5.56 0.24 17.92
N LEU A 40 4.38 0.53 17.38
CA LEU A 40 4.04 1.85 16.88
C LEU A 40 4.02 2.89 18.00
N GLY A 41 3.41 2.58 19.14
CA GLY A 41 3.43 3.43 20.33
C GLY A 41 4.86 3.73 20.79
N GLU A 42 5.70 2.70 20.92
CA GLU A 42 7.13 2.86 21.26
C GLU A 42 7.88 3.74 20.23
N ALA A 43 7.64 3.54 18.94
CA ALA A 43 8.29 4.33 17.88
C ALA A 43 7.84 5.81 17.90
N LEU A 44 6.57 6.06 18.21
CA LEU A 44 6.03 7.40 18.38
C LEU A 44 6.66 8.09 19.60
N ASP A 45 6.70 7.42 20.76
CA ASP A 45 7.34 7.94 21.98
C ASP A 45 8.79 8.35 21.70
N ASN A 46 9.58 7.42 21.15
CA ASN A 46 10.98 7.67 20.83
C ASN A 46 11.19 8.82 19.84
N THR A 47 10.28 8.99 18.88
CA THR A 47 10.37 10.07 17.89
C THR A 47 10.04 11.42 18.52
N LEU A 48 8.98 11.48 19.31
CA LEU A 48 8.52 12.69 20.00
C LEU A 48 9.52 13.13 21.08
N GLU A 49 10.12 12.19 21.82
CA GLU A 49 11.17 12.47 22.83
C GLU A 49 12.43 13.08 22.21
N LYS A 50 12.73 12.77 20.95
CA LYS A 50 13.82 13.40 20.17
C LYS A 50 13.46 14.80 19.67
N GLY A 51 12.24 15.29 19.95
CA GLY A 51 11.72 16.57 19.44
C GLY A 51 11.41 16.56 17.94
N LYS A 52 11.26 15.38 17.33
CA LYS A 52 10.94 15.24 15.91
C LYS A 52 9.46 14.96 15.70
N ARG A 53 8.96 15.33 14.52
CA ARG A 53 7.60 15.04 14.11
C ARG A 53 7.52 13.62 13.49
N PRO A 54 6.72 12.69 14.04
CA PRO A 54 6.55 11.37 13.45
C PRO A 54 5.80 11.44 12.11
N THR A 55 6.29 10.71 11.10
CA THR A 55 5.62 10.53 9.82
C THR A 55 5.47 9.04 9.52
N ILE A 56 4.26 8.51 9.66
CA ILE A 56 3.96 7.10 9.41
C ILE A 56 3.75 6.91 7.91
N LEU A 57 4.65 6.17 7.26
CA LEU A 57 4.53 5.76 5.87
C LEU A 57 3.91 4.36 5.79
N ILE A 58 2.81 4.26 5.04
CA ILE A 58 2.17 2.99 4.66
C ILE A 58 2.43 2.79 3.16
N PRO A 59 3.45 1.99 2.79
CA PRO A 59 3.91 1.81 1.41
C PRO A 59 3.08 0.77 0.63
N SER A 60 2.40 -0.12 1.37
CA SER A 60 1.68 -1.27 0.86
C SER A 60 0.23 -1.25 1.35
N ARG A 61 -0.65 -1.67 0.45
CA ARG A 61 -2.07 -1.88 0.74
C ARG A 61 -2.29 -2.94 1.83
N GLY A 62 -1.39 -3.93 1.94
CA GLY A 62 -1.44 -4.99 2.95
C GLY A 62 -1.31 -4.51 4.38
N ALA A 63 -0.54 -3.44 4.55
CA ALA A 63 -0.32 -2.81 5.84
C ALA A 63 -1.50 -1.94 6.31
N ILE A 64 -2.45 -1.58 5.44
CA ILE A 64 -3.60 -0.75 5.80
C ILE A 64 -4.47 -1.41 6.89
N PRO A 65 -5.02 -2.62 6.72
CA PRO A 65 -5.81 -3.25 7.77
C PRO A 65 -5.01 -3.48 9.05
N ILE A 66 -3.71 -3.78 8.96
CA ILE A 66 -2.82 -3.95 10.11
C ILE A 66 -2.73 -2.64 10.90
N PHE A 67 -2.45 -1.53 10.20
CA PHE A 67 -2.38 -0.19 10.78
C PHE A 67 -3.71 0.19 11.45
N LEU A 68 -4.84 0.00 10.78
CA LEU A 68 -6.15 0.36 11.33
C LEU A 68 -6.49 -0.43 12.60
N LEU A 69 -6.13 -1.71 12.65
CA LEU A 69 -6.32 -2.55 13.85
C LEU A 69 -5.34 -2.18 14.97
N ALA A 70 -4.12 -1.79 14.63
CA ALA A 70 -3.14 -1.25 15.58
C ALA A 70 -3.62 0.07 16.21
N VAL A 71 -4.18 0.99 15.41
CA VAL A 71 -4.80 2.23 15.90
C VAL A 71 -5.98 1.93 16.84
N ASP A 72 -6.85 0.98 16.45
CA ASP A 72 -7.98 0.59 17.30
C ASP A 72 -7.53 0.00 18.64
N PHE A 73 -6.47 -0.81 18.65
CA PHE A 73 -5.86 -1.34 19.86
C PHE A 73 -5.29 -0.22 20.74
N LEU A 74 -4.47 0.68 20.20
CA LEU A 74 -3.89 1.80 20.93
C LEU A 74 -4.99 2.66 21.58
N ARG A 75 -6.04 2.97 20.82
CA ARG A 75 -7.20 3.71 21.31
C ARG A 75 -7.88 3.01 22.49
N LYS A 76 -8.11 1.70 22.40
CA LYS A 76 -8.70 0.89 23.49
C LYS A 76 -7.79 0.82 24.73
N SER A 77 -6.48 0.96 24.54
CA SER A 77 -5.50 1.06 25.62
C SER A 77 -5.36 2.47 26.22
N GLY A 78 -6.11 3.46 25.70
CA GLY A 78 -6.09 4.85 26.17
C GLY A 78 -5.10 5.77 25.47
N ASP A 79 -4.41 5.28 24.43
CA ASP A 79 -3.55 6.11 23.57
C ASP A 79 -4.36 6.63 22.38
N HIS A 80 -4.66 7.93 22.42
CA HIS A 80 -5.47 8.63 21.41
C HIS A 80 -4.64 9.45 20.43
N ARG A 81 -3.31 9.29 20.38
CA ARG A 81 -2.44 10.12 19.53
C ARG A 81 -2.70 9.97 18.05
N LEU A 82 -3.12 8.77 17.64
CA LEU A 82 -3.53 8.45 16.28
C LEU A 82 -5.03 8.71 16.03
N SER A 83 -5.74 9.44 16.90
CA SER A 83 -7.09 9.93 16.57
C SER A 83 -6.99 11.19 15.69
N GLY A 84 -8.03 11.48 14.89
CA GLY A 84 -8.03 12.57 13.92
C GLY A 84 -7.72 13.97 14.48
N ALA A 85 -7.89 14.20 15.80
CA ALA A 85 -7.58 15.49 16.43
C ALA A 85 -6.07 15.74 16.61
N GLN A 86 -5.24 14.70 16.60
CA GLN A 86 -3.79 14.78 16.84
C GLN A 86 -2.95 14.27 15.66
N THR A 87 -3.60 13.71 14.65
CA THR A 87 -2.94 13.12 13.48
C THR A 87 -3.58 13.61 12.19
N ASP A 88 -2.76 14.12 11.28
CA ASP A 88 -3.20 14.40 9.92
C ASP A 88 -3.07 13.14 9.05
N TYR A 89 -4.17 12.78 8.39
CA TYR A 89 -4.26 11.61 7.52
C TYR A 89 -4.21 12.02 6.05
N TYR A 90 -3.27 11.42 5.31
CA TYR A 90 -3.04 11.72 3.89
C TYR A 90 -3.10 10.45 3.04
N PRO A 91 -3.88 10.43 1.95
CA PRO A 91 -4.81 11.48 1.52
C PRO A 91 -6.02 11.65 2.46
N ALA A 92 -6.45 12.89 2.63
CA ALA A 92 -7.54 13.27 3.54
C ALA A 92 -8.85 12.54 3.20
N GLY A 93 -9.50 11.98 4.22
CA GLY A 93 -10.78 11.29 4.10
C GLY A 93 -10.68 9.81 3.70
N ILE A 94 -9.54 9.32 3.19
CA ILE A 94 -9.40 7.91 2.83
C ILE A 94 -9.47 7.04 4.09
N PHE A 95 -8.72 7.39 5.12
CA PHE A 95 -8.61 6.60 6.34
C PHE A 95 -9.94 6.58 7.11
N GLU A 96 -10.65 7.71 7.15
CA GLU A 96 -11.98 7.86 7.76
C GLU A 96 -13.08 7.12 6.98
N TYR A 97 -12.89 6.99 5.66
CA TYR A 97 -13.75 6.16 4.82
C TYR A 97 -13.52 4.67 5.07
N LEU A 98 -12.27 4.29 5.36
CA LEU A 98 -11.87 2.91 5.62
C LEU A 98 -12.19 2.46 7.05
N SER A 99 -12.13 3.34 8.06
CA SER A 99 -12.46 2.95 9.43
C SER A 99 -12.99 4.09 10.28
N ASP A 100 -14.00 3.77 11.09
CA ASP A 100 -14.51 4.66 12.13
C ASP A 100 -13.51 4.87 13.28
N SER A 101 -12.53 3.98 13.45
CA SER A 101 -11.54 4.06 14.54
C SER A 101 -10.63 5.29 14.47
N ILE A 102 -10.63 6.01 13.33
CA ILE A 102 -9.82 7.21 13.08
C ILE A 102 -10.64 8.51 13.30
N LYS A 103 -11.98 8.40 13.34
CA LYS A 103 -12.85 9.57 13.49
C LYS A 103 -12.63 10.26 14.84
N ASP A 104 -12.82 11.57 14.86
CA ASP A 104 -12.61 12.40 16.04
C ASP A 104 -13.55 12.03 17.19
N ASP A 105 -12.98 11.42 18.23
CA ASP A 105 -13.64 11.25 19.53
C ASP A 105 -13.34 12.44 20.47
N VAL A 106 -12.38 13.33 20.11
CA VAL A 106 -11.87 14.40 20.98
C VAL A 106 -12.34 15.77 20.50
N GLN A 107 -13.15 16.45 21.32
CA GLN A 107 -13.53 17.85 21.08
C GLN A 107 -12.38 18.79 21.47
N GLY A 108 -11.72 19.39 20.47
CA GLY A 108 -10.74 20.46 20.69
C GLY A 108 -9.83 20.67 19.48
N HIS A 109 -9.43 21.92 19.23
CA HIS A 109 -8.41 22.24 18.22
C HIS A 109 -7.02 22.02 18.83
N ILE A 110 -6.51 20.79 18.77
CA ILE A 110 -5.10 20.50 19.03
C ILE A 110 -4.39 20.64 17.67
N GLN A 111 -3.17 21.20 17.65
CA GLN A 111 -2.37 21.14 16.42
C GLN A 111 -1.93 19.69 16.21
N PRO A 112 -2.19 19.08 15.05
CA PRO A 112 -1.76 17.71 14.77
C PRO A 112 -0.25 17.60 14.93
N GLU A 113 0.23 16.53 15.57
CA GLU A 113 1.65 16.28 15.85
C GLU A 113 2.21 15.11 15.03
N ILE A 114 1.35 14.32 14.40
CA ILE A 114 1.71 13.12 13.65
C ILE A 114 1.10 13.23 12.25
N ASP A 115 1.82 12.75 11.23
CA ASP A 115 1.26 12.59 9.89
C ASP A 115 1.25 11.11 9.51
N VAL A 116 0.14 10.63 8.95
CA VAL A 116 -0.01 9.28 8.39
C VAL A 116 -0.19 9.41 6.88
N ILE A 117 0.71 8.80 6.11
CA ILE A 117 0.75 8.94 4.65
C ILE A 117 0.67 7.57 3.99
N LEU A 118 -0.40 7.37 3.22
CA LEU A 118 -0.54 6.25 2.29
C LEU A 118 0.12 6.62 0.94
N TYR A 119 1.22 5.96 0.59
CA TYR A 119 1.99 6.25 -0.64
C TYR A 119 2.42 4.96 -1.34
N PRO A 120 2.23 4.79 -2.67
CA PRO A 120 2.42 3.49 -3.30
C PRO A 120 3.90 3.25 -3.63
N PHE A 121 4.54 2.34 -2.90
CA PHE A 121 5.90 1.86 -3.23
C PHE A 121 5.88 0.49 -3.91
N THR A 122 4.73 -0.18 -3.93
CA THR A 122 4.59 -1.46 -4.64
C THR A 122 4.58 -1.22 -6.14
N ALA A 123 5.43 -1.95 -6.85
CA ALA A 123 5.43 -2.00 -8.29
C ALA A 123 5.78 -3.43 -8.66
N ASP A 124 4.84 -4.35 -8.42
CA ASP A 124 4.87 -5.62 -9.11
C ASP A 124 4.66 -5.31 -10.60
N LEU A 125 5.76 -5.09 -11.33
CA LEU A 125 5.75 -4.49 -12.67
C LEU A 125 5.22 -5.46 -13.74
N SER A 126 4.84 -6.69 -13.36
CA SER A 126 4.29 -7.71 -14.24
C SER A 126 5.19 -7.94 -15.47
N ALA A 127 6.52 -7.90 -15.28
CA ALA A 127 7.49 -8.07 -16.36
C ALA A 127 8.08 -9.48 -16.29
N PRO A 128 7.87 -10.34 -17.29
CA PRO A 128 8.47 -11.68 -17.28
C PRO A 128 9.98 -11.52 -17.50
N ASN A 129 10.82 -11.70 -16.46
CA ASN A 129 12.26 -12.11 -16.46
C ASN A 129 13.12 -11.35 -15.42
N GLU A 130 14.38 -11.78 -15.19
CA GLU A 130 15.37 -11.20 -14.24
C GLU A 130 15.56 -9.67 -14.30
N GLN A 131 15.20 -9.03 -15.42
CA GLN A 131 15.17 -7.57 -15.56
C GLN A 131 14.15 -6.90 -14.60
N GLU A 132 13.15 -7.65 -14.14
CA GLU A 132 12.14 -7.24 -13.16
C GLU A 132 12.76 -6.82 -11.82
N THR A 133 13.78 -7.52 -11.34
CA THR A 133 14.33 -7.26 -9.99
C THR A 133 15.08 -5.92 -9.92
N GLU A 134 15.83 -5.57 -10.96
CA GLU A 134 16.52 -4.26 -11.02
C GLU A 134 15.55 -3.12 -11.33
N LEU A 135 14.53 -3.37 -12.15
CA LEU A 135 13.52 -2.38 -12.47
C LEU A 135 12.67 -2.02 -11.23
N ASP A 136 12.21 -3.03 -10.49
CA ASP A 136 11.52 -2.88 -9.21
C ASP A 136 12.31 -1.98 -8.25
N LYS A 137 13.61 -2.26 -8.11
CA LYS A 137 14.49 -1.51 -7.23
C LYS A 137 14.61 -0.04 -7.65
N LYS A 138 14.76 0.23 -8.95
CA LYS A 138 14.81 1.60 -9.48
C LYS A 138 13.50 2.35 -9.28
N VAL A 139 12.37 1.68 -9.50
CA VAL A 139 11.04 2.26 -9.26
C VAL A 139 10.84 2.58 -7.78
N ARG A 140 11.21 1.67 -6.86
CA ARG A 140 11.16 1.94 -5.40
C ARG A 140 12.06 3.11 -5.00
N ALA A 141 13.21 3.27 -5.64
CA ALA A 141 14.06 4.44 -5.44
C ALA A 141 13.39 5.75 -5.93
N SER A 142 12.70 5.71 -7.09
CA SER A 142 11.87 6.82 -7.57
C SER A 142 10.74 7.17 -6.57
N CYS A 143 10.05 6.16 -6.03
CA CYS A 143 9.04 6.36 -4.98
C CYS A 143 9.63 6.99 -3.71
N ALA A 144 10.80 6.52 -3.25
CA ALA A 144 11.48 7.07 -2.07
C ALA A 144 11.89 8.54 -2.30
N ALA A 145 12.39 8.87 -3.48
CA ALA A 145 12.74 10.24 -3.85
C ALA A 145 11.50 11.15 -3.87
N ALA A 146 10.40 10.68 -4.48
CA ALA A 146 9.15 11.42 -4.52
C ALA A 146 8.57 11.64 -3.11
N PHE A 147 8.59 10.62 -2.25
CA PHE A 147 8.14 10.72 -0.87
C PHE A 147 9.03 11.65 -0.04
N SER A 148 10.34 11.63 -0.27
CA SER A 148 11.27 12.51 0.44
C SER A 148 11.05 13.98 0.07
N ASP A 149 10.83 14.30 -1.21
CA ASP A 149 10.44 15.66 -1.63
C ASP A 149 9.07 16.07 -1.07
N LEU A 150 8.13 15.12 -0.97
CA LEU A 150 6.81 15.35 -0.39
C LEU A 150 6.89 15.79 1.08
N VAL A 151 7.72 15.12 1.87
CA VAL A 151 7.74 15.25 3.33
C VAL A 151 8.83 16.20 3.84
N TYR A 152 10.01 16.16 3.25
CA TYR A 152 11.16 16.99 3.63
C TYR A 152 11.30 18.25 2.76
N GLY A 153 10.83 18.21 1.52
CA GLY A 153 11.09 19.27 0.54
C GLY A 153 12.42 19.16 -0.18
N ASP A 154 13.05 17.98 -0.10
CA ASP A 154 14.29 17.66 -0.76
C ASP A 154 14.13 17.74 -2.29
N LYS A 155 14.48 18.90 -2.85
CA LYS A 155 14.70 19.19 -4.28
C LYS A 155 13.66 18.62 -5.24
N SER A 156 12.65 19.44 -5.59
CA SER A 156 11.86 19.42 -6.85
C SER A 156 11.98 18.14 -7.68
N SER A 157 11.57 17.00 -7.12
CA SER A 157 11.82 15.72 -7.75
C SER A 157 10.86 15.62 -8.91
N ILE A 158 11.42 15.38 -10.09
CA ILE A 158 10.65 15.01 -11.27
C ILE A 158 9.78 13.80 -10.93
N ASP A 159 10.24 12.90 -10.03
CA ASP A 159 9.51 11.77 -9.49
C ASP A 159 8.16 12.15 -8.85
N LEU A 160 8.14 13.16 -7.97
CA LEU A 160 6.91 13.62 -7.33
C LEU A 160 5.97 14.28 -8.34
N GLN A 161 6.51 15.11 -9.24
CA GLN A 161 5.70 15.74 -10.29
C GLN A 161 5.10 14.71 -11.24
N TRP A 162 5.84 13.67 -11.58
CA TRP A 162 5.37 12.57 -12.41
C TRP A 162 4.25 11.80 -11.72
N ASN A 163 4.39 11.47 -10.44
CA ASN A 163 3.34 10.81 -9.66
C ASN A 163 2.05 11.63 -9.64
N PHE A 164 2.15 12.94 -9.33
CA PHE A 164 1.00 13.84 -9.35
C PHE A 164 0.38 13.94 -10.74
N PHE A 165 1.21 13.97 -11.79
CA PHE A 165 0.74 13.97 -13.16
C PHE A 165 -0.07 12.70 -13.47
N LEU A 166 0.40 11.52 -13.10
CA LEU A 166 -0.31 10.26 -13.30
C LEU A 166 -1.66 10.23 -12.55
N MET A 167 -1.67 10.63 -11.27
CA MET A 167 -2.92 10.71 -10.49
C MET A 167 -3.94 11.64 -11.18
N GLN A 168 -3.51 12.80 -11.68
CA GLN A 168 -4.38 13.76 -12.36
C GLN A 168 -4.95 13.31 -13.71
N LYS A 169 -4.53 12.15 -14.24
CA LYS A 169 -5.07 11.60 -15.50
C LYS A 169 -6.44 10.94 -15.35
N PHE A 170 -6.74 10.48 -14.15
CA PHE A 170 -8.04 9.95 -13.80
C PHE A 170 -9.07 11.08 -13.74
N ARG A 171 -10.28 10.80 -14.22
CA ARG A 171 -11.45 11.67 -14.12
C ARG A 171 -11.97 11.63 -12.69
N GLU A 172 -12.72 12.66 -12.32
CA GLU A 172 -13.53 12.58 -11.12
C GLU A 172 -14.54 11.43 -11.31
N GLY A 173 -14.55 10.49 -10.37
CA GLY A 173 -15.24 9.21 -10.54
C GLY A 173 -16.76 9.35 -10.66
N GLN A 174 -17.40 8.35 -11.27
CA GLN A 174 -18.86 8.32 -11.49
C GLN A 174 -19.66 7.99 -10.21
N TYR A 175 -19.02 7.52 -9.14
CA TYR A 175 -19.70 6.95 -7.95
C TYR A 175 -19.87 7.93 -6.76
N GLY A 176 -19.86 9.24 -6.99
CA GLY A 176 -20.33 10.23 -6.00
C GLY A 176 -19.46 10.44 -4.76
N ASN A 177 -18.41 9.66 -4.54
CA ASN A 177 -17.50 9.82 -3.40
C ASN A 177 -16.44 10.90 -3.67
N PHE A 178 -16.82 12.15 -3.37
CA PHE A 178 -16.03 13.37 -3.55
C PHE A 178 -14.65 13.33 -2.86
N ILE A 179 -14.48 12.51 -1.81
CA ILE A 179 -13.24 12.34 -1.03
C ILE A 179 -12.10 11.73 -1.87
N LEU A 180 -12.43 11.09 -3.00
CA LEU A 180 -11.52 10.23 -3.74
C LEU A 180 -11.23 10.74 -5.15
N SER A 181 -11.50 12.02 -5.45
CA SER A 181 -11.06 12.54 -6.74
C SER A 181 -9.53 12.60 -6.74
N PRO A 182 -8.85 12.05 -7.76
CA PRO A 182 -7.40 12.07 -7.84
C PRO A 182 -6.79 13.47 -7.71
N ALA A 183 -7.52 14.49 -8.17
CA ALA A 183 -7.16 15.90 -7.95
C ALA A 183 -7.09 16.27 -6.47
N LYS A 184 -8.04 15.80 -5.65
CA LYS A 184 -8.03 16.00 -4.19
C LYS A 184 -6.99 15.16 -3.48
N ILE A 185 -6.72 13.95 -3.96
CA ILE A 185 -5.61 13.14 -3.45
C ILE A 185 -4.31 13.93 -3.63
N VAL A 186 -4.08 14.47 -4.84
CA VAL A 186 -2.90 15.30 -5.12
C VAL A 186 -2.90 16.59 -4.30
N GLU A 187 -4.04 17.26 -4.16
CA GLU A 187 -4.16 18.48 -3.33
C GLU A 187 -3.82 18.20 -1.86
N SER A 188 -4.36 17.12 -1.30
CA SER A 188 -4.11 16.69 0.07
C SER A 188 -2.64 16.31 0.27
N LEU A 189 -2.03 15.56 -0.64
CA LEU A 189 -0.60 15.26 -0.56
C LEU A 189 0.23 16.55 -0.65
N LYS A 190 -0.13 17.50 -1.52
CA LYS A 190 0.55 18.80 -1.62
C LYS A 190 0.41 19.68 -0.38
N SER A 191 -0.59 19.44 0.47
CA SER A 191 -0.81 20.22 1.69
C SER A 191 0.00 19.71 2.89
N ILE A 192 0.73 18.60 2.74
CA ILE A 192 1.62 18.09 3.79
C ILE A 192 2.67 19.16 4.15
N PRO A 193 2.79 19.58 5.42
CA PRO A 193 3.81 20.54 5.83
C PRO A 193 5.22 19.98 5.64
N LYS A 194 6.04 20.60 4.80
CA LYS A 194 7.43 20.18 4.60
C LYS A 194 8.28 20.54 5.82
N ASN A 195 9.05 19.58 6.35
CA ASN A 195 9.91 19.81 7.51
C ASN A 195 11.08 18.81 7.53
N GLU A 196 12.31 19.29 7.70
CA GLU A 196 13.53 18.46 7.84
C GLU A 196 13.56 17.65 9.16
N ASP A 197 12.91 18.14 10.21
CA ASP A 197 12.87 17.54 11.55
C ASP A 197 11.79 16.43 11.69
N ARG A 198 11.67 15.60 10.66
CA ARG A 198 10.73 14.46 10.63
C ARG A 198 11.45 13.12 10.69
N GLU A 199 10.88 12.17 11.42
CA GLU A 199 11.34 10.78 11.41
C GLU A 199 10.27 9.90 10.77
N ILE A 200 10.68 9.12 9.76
CA ILE A 200 9.77 8.22 9.05
C ILE A 200 9.62 6.94 9.87
N ILE A 201 8.39 6.55 10.17
CA ILE A 201 8.03 5.23 10.70
C ILE A 201 7.39 4.44 9.56
N LEU A 202 8.02 3.37 9.11
CA LEU A 202 7.55 2.56 7.99
C LEU A 202 6.76 1.36 8.52
N ILE A 203 5.48 1.25 8.19
CA ILE A 203 4.67 0.06 8.50
C ILE A 203 4.45 -0.72 7.23
N ASP A 204 5.04 -1.91 7.10
CA ASP A 204 4.94 -2.71 5.88
C ASP A 204 4.68 -4.20 6.17
N THR A 205 4.09 -4.87 5.19
CA THR A 205 3.92 -6.32 5.14
C THR A 205 5.13 -6.96 4.46
N VAL A 206 5.56 -8.10 5.00
CA VAL A 206 6.78 -8.76 4.57
C VAL A 206 6.52 -10.24 4.32
N ILE A 207 6.49 -10.61 3.04
CA ILE A 207 6.49 -12.00 2.60
C ILE A 207 7.95 -12.48 2.44
N SER A 208 8.68 -11.91 1.49
CA SER A 208 10.08 -12.29 1.24
C SER A 208 11.12 -11.37 1.89
N GLY A 209 10.77 -10.09 2.13
CA GLY A 209 11.69 -9.04 2.57
C GLY A 209 12.30 -8.19 1.47
N ARG A 210 12.11 -8.54 0.20
CA ARG A 210 12.70 -7.81 -0.93
C ARG A 210 12.26 -6.34 -0.96
N ALA A 211 10.95 -6.10 -0.98
CA ALA A 211 10.40 -4.75 -1.06
C ALA A 211 10.86 -3.88 0.11
N ALA A 212 10.68 -4.34 1.35
CA ALA A 212 11.14 -3.64 2.54
C ALA A 212 12.66 -3.35 2.51
N SER A 213 13.49 -4.28 2.02
CA SER A 213 14.93 -4.08 1.84
C SER A 213 15.25 -2.98 0.83
N ASP A 214 14.55 -2.95 -0.30
CA ASP A 214 14.79 -1.93 -1.34
C ASP A 214 14.31 -0.54 -0.89
N ILE A 215 13.15 -0.47 -0.23
CA ILE A 215 12.58 0.78 0.29
C ILE A 215 13.50 1.39 1.35
N THR A 216 13.88 0.59 2.36
CA THR A 216 14.79 1.07 3.42
C THR A 216 16.17 1.43 2.88
N GLY A 217 16.69 0.66 1.91
CA GLY A 217 17.93 0.98 1.19
C GLY A 217 17.84 2.31 0.43
N ALA A 218 16.73 2.57 -0.27
CA ALA A 218 16.53 3.80 -1.02
C ALA A 218 16.48 5.04 -0.10
N PHE A 219 15.78 4.98 1.03
CA PHE A 219 15.78 6.08 2.00
C PHE A 219 17.17 6.33 2.61
N ARG A 220 17.91 5.25 2.93
CA ARG A 220 19.31 5.39 3.40
C ARG A 220 20.17 6.08 2.34
N ASP A 221 20.06 5.68 1.08
CA ASP A 221 20.87 6.24 -0.01
C ASP A 221 20.55 7.72 -0.26
N LEU A 222 19.32 8.16 0.08
CA LEU A 222 18.91 9.57 0.12
C LEU A 222 19.38 10.32 1.39
N GLY A 223 19.92 9.62 2.38
CA GLY A 223 20.37 10.21 3.65
C GLY A 223 19.28 10.32 4.72
N HIS A 224 18.10 9.74 4.50
CA HIS A 224 17.00 9.75 5.46
C HIS A 224 17.04 8.51 6.37
N LYS A 225 16.57 8.69 7.61
CA LYS A 225 16.41 7.61 8.58
C LYS A 225 14.96 7.14 8.59
N VAL A 226 14.78 5.82 8.63
CA VAL A 226 13.47 5.16 8.70
C VAL A 226 13.48 4.17 9.85
N THR A 227 12.40 4.16 10.64
CA THR A 227 12.13 3.19 11.70
C THR A 227 11.08 2.19 11.20
N PRO A 228 11.47 0.98 10.77
CA PRO A 228 10.53 0.03 10.20
C PRO A 228 9.87 -0.82 11.29
N ILE A 229 8.56 -1.01 11.15
CA ILE A 229 7.74 -1.97 11.88
C ILE A 229 7.21 -2.95 10.83
N LEU A 230 7.73 -4.17 10.84
CA LEU A 230 7.53 -5.13 9.75
C LEU A 230 6.66 -6.29 10.22
N ALA A 231 5.47 -6.42 9.62
CA ALA A 231 4.59 -7.56 9.81
C ALA A 231 5.03 -8.69 8.86
N VAL A 232 5.56 -9.77 9.41
CA VAL A 232 6.17 -10.87 8.64
C VAL A 232 5.22 -12.06 8.56
N ASP A 233 4.97 -12.57 7.36
CA ASP A 233 4.08 -13.72 7.19
C ASP A 233 4.65 -15.00 7.81
N SER A 234 3.90 -15.56 8.77
CA SER A 234 4.26 -16.82 9.43
C SER A 234 3.93 -18.06 8.59
N LYS A 235 3.02 -17.97 7.60
CA LYS A 235 2.50 -19.12 6.85
C LYS A 235 3.36 -19.55 5.67
N SER A 236 4.00 -18.61 4.98
CA SER A 236 4.78 -18.90 3.77
C SER A 236 6.00 -19.80 4.02
N GLY A 237 6.32 -20.16 5.28
CA GLY A 237 7.38 -21.11 5.64
C GLY A 237 8.80 -20.61 5.35
N VAL A 238 8.92 -19.50 4.62
CA VAL A 238 10.17 -18.82 4.31
C VAL A 238 10.30 -17.67 5.30
N LYS A 239 10.96 -17.94 6.44
CA LYS A 239 11.46 -16.88 7.31
C LYS A 239 12.15 -15.82 6.44
N LEU A 240 11.93 -14.54 6.75
CA LEU A 240 12.62 -13.39 6.14
C LEU A 240 14.05 -13.79 5.75
N ARG A 241 14.35 -13.82 4.44
CA ARG A 241 15.63 -14.38 3.98
C ARG A 241 16.78 -13.63 4.63
N LYS A 242 17.83 -14.37 5.01
CA LYS A 242 18.97 -13.83 5.77
C LYS A 242 19.64 -12.63 5.10
N ASP A 243 19.69 -12.61 3.78
CA ASP A 243 20.25 -11.53 2.99
C ASP A 243 19.41 -10.25 3.08
N TYR A 244 18.09 -10.33 2.87
CA TYR A 244 17.21 -9.18 3.05
C TYR A 244 17.18 -8.69 4.50
N LYS A 245 17.19 -9.63 5.45
CA LYS A 245 17.32 -9.32 6.88
C LYS A 245 18.58 -8.49 7.19
N SER A 246 19.71 -8.92 6.64
CA SER A 246 20.99 -8.21 6.78
C SER A 246 20.94 -6.84 6.10
N ASN A 247 20.34 -6.73 4.92
CA ASN A 247 20.24 -5.47 4.20
C ASN A 247 19.37 -4.45 4.94
N ILE A 248 18.21 -4.88 5.44
CA ILE A 248 17.34 -4.04 6.27
C ILE A 248 18.12 -3.62 7.51
N ARG A 249 18.73 -4.54 8.26
CA ARG A 249 19.56 -4.20 9.43
C ARG A 249 20.67 -3.19 9.10
N ASN A 250 21.36 -3.38 7.97
CA ASN A 250 22.40 -2.46 7.51
C ASN A 250 21.84 -1.09 7.09
N ALA A 251 20.61 -1.04 6.56
CA ALA A 251 19.92 0.21 6.25
C ALA A 251 19.57 1.00 7.53
N LEU A 252 19.36 0.30 8.65
CA LEU A 252 18.97 0.86 9.94
C LEU A 252 20.13 1.24 10.86
N ASN A 253 21.38 1.13 10.40
CA ASN A 253 22.59 1.14 11.24
C ASN A 253 22.91 2.54 11.84
N ASN A 254 22.07 3.01 12.77
CA ASN A 254 22.24 4.19 13.61
C ASN A 254 21.57 3.94 14.97
N GLU A 255 22.37 3.75 16.02
CA GLU A 255 22.11 3.90 17.48
C GLU A 255 20.86 3.27 18.14
N PHE A 256 19.84 2.81 17.41
CA PHE A 256 18.51 2.50 17.96
C PHE A 256 18.08 1.04 17.86
N VAL A 257 18.93 0.16 17.33
CA VAL A 257 18.53 -1.21 17.01
C VAL A 257 19.49 -2.22 17.62
N GLU A 258 19.65 -2.19 18.94
CA GLU A 258 20.27 -3.32 19.65
C GLU A 258 19.48 -4.62 19.41
N ASN A 259 18.17 -4.54 19.10
CA ASN A 259 17.33 -5.70 18.79
C ASN A 259 16.46 -5.48 17.53
N PHE A 260 17.03 -5.62 16.34
CA PHE A 260 16.26 -5.61 15.07
C PHE A 260 15.15 -6.66 15.04
N GLU A 261 15.38 -7.77 15.75
CA GLU A 261 14.42 -8.84 15.93
C GLU A 261 13.12 -8.37 16.60
N ASP A 262 13.19 -7.36 17.47
CA ASP A 262 12.01 -6.84 18.18
C ASP A 262 11.11 -5.99 17.28
N GLN A 263 11.56 -5.63 16.08
CA GLN A 263 10.80 -4.88 15.07
C GLN A 263 10.13 -5.80 14.02
N LEU A 264 10.41 -7.11 14.10
CA LEU A 264 9.79 -8.12 13.26
C LEU A 264 8.64 -8.76 14.04
N ILE A 265 7.44 -8.67 13.50
CA ILE A 265 6.25 -9.20 14.15
C ILE A 265 5.70 -10.30 13.25
N GLU A 266 5.93 -11.55 13.64
CA GLU A 266 5.52 -12.72 12.86
C GLU A 266 4.08 -13.13 13.18
N PHE A 267 3.21 -13.14 12.17
CA PHE A 267 1.82 -13.61 12.27
C PHE A 267 1.27 -13.93 10.86
N PRO A 268 0.17 -14.70 10.74
CA PRO A 268 -0.35 -15.07 9.42
C PRO A 268 -0.88 -13.84 8.69
N LEU A 269 -0.26 -13.42 7.57
CA LEU A 269 -0.71 -12.23 6.83
C LEU A 269 -1.96 -12.54 6.00
N ILE A 270 -3.12 -12.46 6.65
CA ILE A 270 -4.44 -12.66 6.04
C ILE A 270 -4.72 -11.60 4.97
N SER A 271 -4.18 -10.39 5.12
CA SER A 271 -4.38 -9.27 4.21
C SER A 271 -3.59 -9.40 2.90
N GLU A 272 -2.62 -10.31 2.80
CA GLU A 272 -1.81 -10.49 1.60
C GLU A 272 -2.26 -11.65 0.72
N ASP A 273 -1.72 -11.73 -0.50
CA ASP A 273 -1.96 -12.80 -1.49
C ASP A 273 -3.45 -13.15 -1.66
N LYS A 274 -3.91 -14.24 -1.01
CA LYS A 274 -5.30 -14.72 -1.08
C LYS A 274 -6.31 -13.74 -0.48
N GLY A 275 -5.92 -12.93 0.51
CA GLY A 275 -6.79 -11.92 1.12
C GLY A 275 -6.51 -10.51 0.64
N ALA A 276 -5.82 -10.36 -0.49
CA ALA A 276 -5.61 -9.10 -1.17
C ALA A 276 -6.90 -8.31 -1.46
N ALA A 277 -8.05 -8.99 -1.49
CA ALA A 277 -9.36 -8.34 -1.59
C ALA A 277 -9.70 -7.51 -0.33
N LEU A 278 -9.14 -7.88 0.84
CA LEU A 278 -9.46 -7.33 2.16
C LEU A 278 -8.63 -6.07 2.51
N LEU A 279 -8.17 -5.31 1.52
CA LEU A 279 -7.19 -4.24 1.75
C LEU A 279 -7.75 -2.82 1.77
N GLY A 280 -9.02 -2.65 1.45
CA GLY A 280 -9.70 -1.35 1.41
C GLY A 280 -9.30 -0.45 0.23
N VAL A 281 -8.12 -0.66 -0.39
CA VAL A 281 -7.62 0.11 -1.53
C VAL A 281 -7.03 -0.79 -2.63
N SER A 282 -7.00 -0.28 -3.87
CA SER A 282 -6.33 -0.91 -5.02
C SER A 282 -5.22 -0.01 -5.55
N ALA A 283 -4.25 -0.60 -6.23
CA ALA A 283 -3.21 0.11 -6.94
C ALA A 283 -3.41 -0.05 -8.45
N VAL A 284 -3.21 1.02 -9.21
CA VAL A 284 -3.12 0.96 -10.68
C VAL A 284 -1.67 1.06 -11.08
N ASN A 285 -1.18 0.06 -11.82
CA ASN A 285 0.15 0.08 -12.41
C ASN A 285 0.05 0.30 -13.92
N PHE A 286 0.62 1.40 -14.41
CA PHE A 286 0.74 1.70 -15.84
C PHE A 286 1.96 0.97 -16.44
N ALA A 287 1.80 -0.32 -16.76
CA ALA A 287 2.90 -1.23 -17.07
C ALA A 287 3.85 -0.71 -18.17
N ASN A 288 3.31 -0.10 -19.23
CA ASN A 288 4.12 0.27 -20.39
C ASN A 288 4.91 1.58 -20.26
N PHE A 289 4.82 2.33 -19.15
CA PHE A 289 5.74 3.47 -18.94
C PHE A 289 7.17 3.01 -18.66
N ASN A 290 7.34 1.77 -18.22
CA ASN A 290 8.64 1.16 -17.97
C ASN A 290 9.06 0.15 -19.06
N ASP A 291 8.24 -0.03 -20.11
CA ASP A 291 8.55 -0.90 -21.26
C ASP A 291 9.57 -0.25 -22.21
N GLU A 292 10.56 -1.03 -22.68
CA GLU A 292 11.37 -0.80 -23.89
C GLU A 292 11.85 0.65 -24.14
N ASN A 293 12.28 1.37 -23.09
CA ASN A 293 12.69 2.77 -23.15
C ASN A 293 11.60 3.71 -23.72
N LEU A 294 10.31 3.35 -23.65
CA LEU A 294 9.21 4.18 -24.17
C LEU A 294 9.26 5.60 -23.61
N PHE A 295 9.55 5.71 -22.31
CA PHE A 295 9.73 6.99 -21.63
C PHE A 295 10.82 7.83 -22.30
N HIS A 296 12.05 7.32 -22.36
CA HIS A 296 13.19 8.04 -22.92
C HIS A 296 13.05 8.31 -24.43
N LYS A 297 12.43 7.41 -25.20
CA LYS A 297 12.09 7.64 -26.62
C LYS A 297 11.11 8.79 -26.80
N SER A 298 10.25 9.02 -25.82
CA SER A 298 9.19 10.04 -25.87
C SER A 298 9.60 11.35 -25.19
N ALA A 299 10.69 11.36 -24.41
CA ALA A 299 11.13 12.48 -23.59
C ALA A 299 12.66 12.68 -23.65
N ASN A 300 13.12 13.25 -24.77
CA ASN A 300 14.53 13.63 -24.98
C ASN A 300 14.89 14.80 -24.05
N GLY A 301 15.31 14.50 -22.81
CA GLY A 301 15.69 15.52 -21.83
C GLY A 301 15.78 15.02 -20.40
N PHE A 302 15.16 13.87 -20.09
CA PHE A 302 15.41 13.19 -18.82
C PHE A 302 16.71 12.37 -18.86
N PRO A 303 17.43 12.27 -17.72
CA PRO A 303 18.59 11.39 -17.62
C PRO A 303 18.26 9.95 -18.00
N GLU A 304 19.17 9.23 -18.66
CA GLU A 304 18.99 7.79 -18.97
C GLU A 304 18.82 6.93 -17.71
N SER A 305 19.26 7.44 -16.56
CA SER A 305 19.09 6.79 -15.25
C SER A 305 17.71 7.01 -14.63
N TYR A 306 16.88 7.91 -15.19
CA TYR A 306 15.57 8.21 -14.64
C TYR A 306 14.57 7.09 -14.96
N THR A 307 14.06 6.41 -13.95
CA THR A 307 13.06 5.35 -14.11
C THR A 307 11.79 5.77 -13.36
N PRO A 308 10.76 6.27 -14.06
CA PRO A 308 9.58 6.80 -13.41
C PRO A 308 8.77 5.69 -12.72
N GLN A 309 8.25 5.99 -11.53
CA GLN A 309 7.21 5.15 -10.96
C GLN A 309 5.96 5.10 -11.86
N SER A 310 5.30 3.95 -11.91
CA SER A 310 4.10 3.75 -12.73
C SER A 310 2.87 3.40 -11.91
N CYS A 311 2.95 3.45 -10.58
CA CYS A 311 1.87 3.04 -9.70
C CYS A 311 1.22 4.23 -8.98
N VAL A 312 -0.12 4.20 -8.89
CA VAL A 312 -0.90 5.15 -8.08
C VAL A 312 -1.96 4.40 -7.28
N TRP A 313 -2.28 4.89 -6.08
CA TRP A 313 -3.40 4.38 -5.30
C TRP A 313 -4.73 4.82 -5.92
N MET A 314 -5.72 3.93 -5.87
CA MET A 314 -7.13 4.24 -6.11
C MET A 314 -8.00 3.42 -5.15
N ILE A 315 -9.23 3.89 -4.90
CA ILE A 315 -10.24 3.00 -4.33
C ILE A 315 -10.80 2.15 -5.47
N PRO A 316 -10.88 0.82 -5.31
CA PRO A 316 -11.40 -0.05 -6.35
C PRO A 316 -12.83 0.39 -6.75
N PRO A 317 -13.19 0.34 -8.04
CA PRO A 317 -14.47 0.83 -8.53
C PRO A 317 -15.69 -0.05 -8.12
N ARG A 318 -15.48 -1.10 -7.32
CA ARG A 318 -16.52 -2.12 -7.05
C ARG A 318 -17.32 -1.83 -5.77
N PRO A 319 -18.67 -1.87 -5.83
CA PRO A 319 -19.54 -1.49 -4.72
C PRO A 319 -19.42 -2.39 -3.48
N ASN A 320 -18.99 -3.65 -3.64
CA ASN A 320 -18.90 -4.61 -2.52
C ASN A 320 -17.55 -4.58 -1.79
N TYR A 321 -16.55 -3.81 -2.28
CA TYR A 321 -15.20 -3.85 -1.74
C TYR A 321 -15.11 -3.31 -0.32
N ILE A 322 -15.78 -2.20 -0.08
CA ILE A 322 -15.73 -1.47 1.20
C ILE A 322 -16.56 -2.16 2.29
N PRO A 323 -17.80 -2.64 2.02
CA PRO A 323 -18.53 -3.46 2.99
C PRO A 323 -17.76 -4.71 3.44
N SER A 324 -17.11 -5.44 2.51
CA SER A 324 -16.30 -6.62 2.85
C SER A 324 -15.07 -6.26 3.69
N PHE A 325 -14.41 -5.15 3.35
CA PHE A 325 -13.31 -4.62 4.13
C PHE A 325 -13.72 -4.24 5.55
N HIS A 326 -14.83 -3.51 5.71
CA HIS A 326 -15.37 -3.15 7.03
C HIS A 326 -15.76 -4.39 7.83
N GLY A 327 -16.41 -5.37 7.20
CA GLY A 327 -16.75 -6.65 7.82
C GLY A 327 -15.51 -7.40 8.33
N PHE A 328 -14.43 -7.39 7.56
CA PHE A 328 -13.15 -7.96 7.97
C PHE A 328 -12.54 -7.23 9.18
N LEU A 329 -12.51 -5.89 9.17
CA LEU A 329 -11.99 -5.10 10.29
C LEU A 329 -12.80 -5.34 11.56
N GLU A 330 -14.13 -5.26 11.50
CA GLU A 330 -15.00 -5.48 12.66
C GLU A 330 -14.81 -6.87 13.25
N ARG A 331 -14.58 -7.87 12.39
CA ARG A 331 -14.28 -9.23 12.84
C ARG A 331 -12.98 -9.32 13.62
N CYS A 332 -11.94 -8.62 13.18
CA CYS A 332 -10.67 -8.57 13.90
C CYS A 332 -10.79 -7.79 15.23
N LYS A 333 -11.63 -6.75 15.28
CA LYS A 333 -11.86 -5.94 16.51
C LYS A 333 -12.66 -6.69 17.57
N GLY A 334 -13.59 -7.55 17.16
CA GLY A 334 -14.42 -8.35 18.05
C GLY A 334 -13.58 -9.40 18.79
N GLY A 335 -13.38 -9.22 20.11
CA GLY A 335 -13.00 -10.35 20.96
C GLY A 335 -14.15 -11.33 20.99
N PHE A 336 -13.88 -12.61 20.81
CA PHE A 336 -14.88 -13.65 21.02
C PHE A 336 -15.18 -13.75 22.51
N ASP A 337 -16.08 -12.89 22.99
CA ASP A 337 -16.77 -13.16 24.25
C ASP A 337 -17.92 -14.10 23.89
N LEU A 338 -17.72 -15.37 24.25
CA LEU A 338 -18.39 -16.54 23.69
C LEU A 338 -19.78 -16.73 24.29
N GLY A 339 -20.80 -16.54 23.46
CA GLY A 339 -22.17 -16.98 23.73
C GLY A 339 -23.06 -16.92 22.49
N ASP A 340 -23.42 -18.08 21.96
CA ASP A 340 -24.61 -18.38 21.13
C ASP A 340 -24.49 -18.46 19.59
N ASN A 341 -25.32 -19.36 19.02
CA ASN A 341 -25.45 -19.81 17.62
C ASN A 341 -25.59 -18.69 16.58
N THR A 342 -26.02 -17.49 16.99
CA THR A 342 -26.18 -16.32 16.11
C THR A 342 -24.86 -15.87 15.50
N GLN A 343 -23.74 -16.03 16.22
CA GLN A 343 -22.41 -15.67 15.70
C GLN A 343 -21.89 -16.68 14.67
N LYS A 344 -22.25 -17.98 14.79
CA LYS A 344 -21.87 -19.00 13.79
C LYS A 344 -22.55 -18.74 12.45
N ILE A 345 -23.82 -18.34 12.48
CA ILE A 345 -24.57 -17.95 11.27
C ILE A 345 -23.99 -16.67 10.65
N ALA A 346 -23.62 -15.69 11.48
CA ALA A 346 -22.93 -14.48 11.01
C ALA A 346 -21.55 -14.80 10.43
N TRP A 347 -20.83 -15.76 11.00
CA TRP A 347 -19.55 -16.25 10.50
C TRP A 347 -19.69 -16.97 9.16
N GLU A 348 -20.64 -17.89 9.03
CA GLU A 348 -20.90 -18.61 7.79
C GLU A 348 -21.29 -17.63 6.67
N LYS A 349 -22.18 -16.68 6.97
CA LYS A 349 -22.60 -15.65 6.00
C LYS A 349 -21.47 -14.71 5.59
N LEU A 350 -20.71 -14.17 6.55
CA LEU A 350 -19.57 -13.29 6.24
C LEU A 350 -18.43 -14.07 5.56
N SER A 351 -18.25 -15.35 5.91
CA SER A 351 -17.30 -16.23 5.23
C SER A 351 -17.70 -16.48 3.79
N ASP A 352 -19.00 -16.60 3.51
CA ASP A 352 -19.49 -16.72 2.14
C ASP A 352 -19.36 -15.41 1.37
N ASP A 353 -19.67 -14.26 1.98
CA ASP A 353 -19.47 -12.93 1.37
C ASP A 353 -17.97 -12.65 1.11
N ILE A 354 -17.09 -12.93 2.09
CA ILE A 354 -15.63 -12.81 1.96
C ILE A 354 -15.10 -13.82 0.94
N ARG A 355 -15.62 -15.05 0.89
CA ARG A 355 -15.19 -16.08 -0.07
C ARG A 355 -15.61 -15.71 -1.48
N GLU A 356 -16.87 -15.32 -1.69
CA GLU A 356 -17.36 -14.79 -2.96
C GLU A 356 -16.47 -13.64 -3.40
N PHE A 357 -16.14 -12.74 -2.48
CA PHE A 357 -15.32 -11.58 -2.77
C PHE A 357 -13.84 -11.88 -3.08
N ILE A 358 -13.17 -12.71 -2.26
CA ILE A 358 -11.80 -13.22 -2.50
C ILE A 358 -11.70 -13.92 -3.85
N THR A 359 -12.76 -14.61 -4.26
CA THR A 359 -12.81 -15.33 -5.52
C THR A 359 -13.35 -14.49 -6.68
N SER A 360 -14.01 -13.36 -6.41
CA SER A 360 -14.54 -12.39 -7.38
C SER A 360 -13.40 -11.57 -8.01
N ARG A 361 -12.71 -12.19 -8.96
CA ARG A 361 -11.97 -11.44 -9.96
C ARG A 361 -12.96 -10.97 -11.00
N ALA A 362 -12.93 -9.68 -11.33
CA ALA A 362 -13.57 -9.29 -12.58
C ALA A 362 -12.76 -9.87 -13.73
N ASP A 363 -13.45 -10.14 -14.82
CA ASP A 363 -12.77 -10.42 -16.06
C ASP A 363 -11.99 -9.17 -16.53
N GLY A 364 -11.00 -9.37 -17.39
CA GLY A 364 -10.19 -8.26 -17.90
C GLY A 364 -11.01 -7.27 -18.76
N GLU A 365 -12.21 -7.64 -19.19
CA GLU A 365 -13.07 -6.77 -20.00
C GLU A 365 -13.81 -5.76 -19.11
N GLU A 366 -14.44 -6.20 -18.02
CA GLU A 366 -15.07 -5.38 -16.99
C GLU A 366 -14.05 -4.42 -16.34
N VAL A 367 -12.87 -4.91 -15.94
CA VAL A 367 -11.81 -4.04 -15.40
C VAL A 367 -11.41 -2.99 -16.44
N ARG A 368 -11.29 -3.36 -17.71
CA ARG A 368 -10.93 -2.42 -18.77
C ARG A 368 -12.04 -1.39 -19.02
N GLU A 369 -13.31 -1.78 -18.96
CA GLU A 369 -14.45 -0.87 -19.08
C GLU A 369 -14.47 0.15 -17.94
N ASP A 370 -14.34 -0.31 -16.70
CA ASP A 370 -14.25 0.55 -15.51
C ASP A 370 -13.10 1.54 -15.64
N MET A 371 -11.92 1.04 -15.99
CA MET A 371 -10.73 1.87 -16.14
C MET A 371 -10.87 2.86 -17.29
N ASN A 372 -11.47 2.47 -18.42
CA ASN A 372 -11.76 3.39 -19.53
C ASN A 372 -12.73 4.49 -19.13
N GLY A 373 -13.74 4.17 -18.31
CA GLY A 373 -14.67 5.15 -17.76
C GLY A 373 -13.99 6.17 -16.85
N LEU A 374 -13.01 5.73 -16.07
CA LEU A 374 -12.20 6.56 -15.18
C LEU A 374 -11.10 7.34 -15.89
N LEU A 375 -10.60 6.87 -17.04
CA LEU A 375 -9.50 7.51 -17.76
C LEU A 375 -9.99 8.49 -18.82
N LYS A 376 -9.10 9.39 -19.24
CA LYS A 376 -9.35 10.28 -20.40
C LYS A 376 -9.06 9.61 -21.75
N VAL A 377 -8.51 8.41 -21.76
CA VAL A 377 -8.08 7.66 -22.95
C VAL A 377 -8.45 6.17 -22.76
N PRO A 378 -8.65 5.42 -23.86
CA PRO A 378 -8.87 3.99 -23.77
C PRO A 378 -7.57 3.23 -23.44
N ALA A 379 -7.70 2.23 -22.57
CA ALA A 379 -6.70 1.21 -22.34
C ALA A 379 -6.83 0.08 -23.36
N GLU A 380 -5.69 -0.43 -23.84
CA GLU A 380 -5.65 -1.59 -24.73
C GLU A 380 -5.92 -2.88 -23.95
N SER A 381 -5.39 -2.95 -22.73
CA SER A 381 -5.62 -4.04 -21.79
C SER A 381 -5.62 -3.53 -20.36
N ALA A 382 -6.48 -4.10 -19.53
CA ALA A 382 -6.43 -3.97 -18.09
C ALA A 382 -6.64 -5.36 -17.50
N ASN A 383 -5.83 -5.73 -16.52
CA ASN A 383 -5.98 -7.00 -15.81
C ASN A 383 -5.81 -6.75 -14.32
N GLU A 384 -6.71 -7.29 -13.52
CA GLU A 384 -6.55 -7.35 -12.08
C GLU A 384 -5.72 -8.59 -11.71
N THR A 385 -4.60 -8.36 -11.05
CA THR A 385 -3.72 -9.44 -10.56
C THR A 385 -4.36 -10.16 -9.36
N ALA A 386 -3.79 -11.30 -8.95
CA ALA A 386 -4.22 -11.98 -7.71
C ALA A 386 -4.11 -11.05 -6.48
N SER A 387 -3.17 -10.11 -6.53
CA SER A 387 -2.96 -9.08 -5.54
C SER A 387 -3.86 -7.86 -5.77
N HIS A 388 -5.00 -7.93 -6.46
CA HIS A 388 -5.90 -6.80 -6.74
C HIS A 388 -5.20 -5.50 -7.21
N ILE A 389 -4.02 -5.63 -7.84
CA ILE A 389 -3.33 -4.56 -8.55
C ILE A 389 -3.86 -4.59 -9.97
N ILE A 390 -4.38 -3.46 -10.43
CA ILE A 390 -4.85 -3.28 -11.80
C ILE A 390 -3.63 -2.94 -12.66
N SER A 391 -3.14 -3.93 -13.39
CA SER A 391 -2.10 -3.74 -14.40
C SER A 391 -2.77 -3.23 -15.68
N LEU A 392 -2.41 -1.99 -16.05
CA LEU A 392 -3.03 -1.24 -17.12
C LEU A 392 -2.01 -0.94 -18.21
N LYS A 393 -2.38 -1.24 -19.46
CA LYS A 393 -1.59 -0.87 -20.64
C LYS A 393 -2.37 0.12 -21.49
N LEU A 394 -1.82 1.33 -21.60
CA LEU A 394 -2.32 2.35 -22.53
C LEU A 394 -1.84 2.04 -23.94
N SER A 395 -2.51 2.60 -24.96
CA SER A 395 -1.97 2.52 -26.32
C SER A 395 -0.58 3.19 -26.39
N PRO A 396 0.37 2.67 -27.20
CA PRO A 396 1.68 3.32 -27.34
C PRO A 396 1.60 4.80 -27.72
N LYS A 397 0.57 5.16 -28.51
CA LYS A 397 0.28 6.54 -28.89
C LYS A 397 -0.11 7.39 -27.68
N ASP A 398 -1.01 6.91 -26.84
CA ASP A 398 -1.51 7.65 -25.67
C ASP A 398 -0.45 7.73 -24.57
N ALA A 399 0.26 6.63 -24.29
CA ALA A 399 1.38 6.59 -23.36
C ALA A 399 2.46 7.62 -23.75
N ALA A 400 2.89 7.59 -25.03
CA ALA A 400 3.87 8.56 -25.53
C ALA A 400 3.33 10.00 -25.51
N ALA A 401 2.03 10.21 -25.73
CA ALA A 401 1.42 11.54 -25.63
C ALA A 401 1.44 12.06 -24.19
N TRP A 402 1.17 11.21 -23.20
CA TRP A 402 1.25 11.59 -21.79
C TRP A 402 2.68 11.90 -21.35
N ILE A 403 3.65 11.08 -21.76
CA ILE A 403 5.06 11.32 -21.49
C ILE A 403 5.50 12.67 -22.09
N ARG A 404 5.12 12.97 -23.34
CA ARG A 404 5.41 14.27 -23.96
C ARG A 404 4.72 15.43 -23.25
N GLU A 405 3.46 15.28 -22.85
CA GLU A 405 2.74 16.31 -22.11
C GLU A 405 3.43 16.64 -20.79
N PHE A 406 3.87 15.62 -20.05
CA PHE A 406 4.66 15.81 -18.84
C PHE A 406 5.99 16.51 -19.15
N SER A 407 6.74 16.00 -20.12
CA SER A 407 8.04 16.55 -20.52
C SER A 407 7.96 18.04 -20.87
N LEU A 408 6.94 18.45 -21.63
CA LEU A 408 6.73 19.84 -22.03
C LEU A 408 6.36 20.77 -20.87
N LYS A 409 5.81 20.24 -19.77
CA LYS A 409 5.43 21.04 -18.59
C LYS A 409 6.59 21.25 -17.62
N PHE A 410 7.55 20.33 -17.59
CA PHE A 410 8.55 20.24 -16.52
C PHE A 410 10.01 20.30 -16.99
N LEU A 411 10.28 20.33 -18.30
CA LEU A 411 11.60 20.58 -18.88
C LEU A 411 11.74 21.97 -19.54
N THR A 412 10.68 22.78 -19.52
CA THR A 412 10.68 24.21 -19.92
C THR A 412 10.69 25.09 -18.68
#